data_AF-A0A7S4S4Y8-F1
#
_entry.id   AF-A0A7S4S4Y8-F1
#
_cell.length_a   1.000
_cell.length_b   1.000
_cell.length_c   1.000
_cell.angle_alpha   90.00
_cell.angle_beta   90.00
_cell.angle_gamma   90.00
#
_symmetry.space_group_name_H-M   'P 1'
#
loop_
_entity.id
_entity.type
_entity.pdbx_description
1 polymer ?
#
loop_
_entity_poly.entity_id
_entity_poly.type
_entity_poly.pdbx_seq_one_letter_code
_entity_poly.pdbx_strand_id
1 'polypeptide(L)'
;SIGSSGSQAFGVAVGVGVLMFLCCWVFCIYECRLYRRSVSGGERKLQLQDKNVAVSFSVQGPSEKDTSDGKVHIIWNLHEEQIQQFFAQEPASEEPADEEVGLEGEITVPDFGRWSRPASQGPGARFPRRDSGAKMPAMPAYPPQERPKNMKRHRALEAACPAYQDGERVEYFSKTHQCWLPGVVRLSVERRDAGRWSATYDVRVGLGNRWCRDVPLERLRLPLQDGESVELFSLREGGTWLPAVL
;
A
#
# COMPACT_ATOMS: atom_id res chain seq x y z
N SER A 1 -43.62 29.99 61.28
CA SER A 1 -43.02 28.73 60.84
C SER A 1 -43.04 28.62 59.33
N ILE A 2 -42.02 29.15 58.65
CA ILE A 2 -41.76 28.90 57.22
C ILE A 2 -40.25 28.66 57.14
N GLY A 3 -39.84 27.45 56.78
CA GLY A 3 -38.43 27.15 56.55
C GLY A 3 -38.03 25.73 56.96
N SER A 4 -38.39 24.72 56.16
CA SER A 4 -37.71 23.40 56.21
C SER A 4 -37.93 22.51 54.97
N SER A 5 -38.48 23.02 53.88
CA SER A 5 -38.80 22.20 52.69
C SER A 5 -37.81 22.34 51.53
N GLY A 6 -36.85 23.27 51.60
CA GLY A 6 -35.91 23.53 50.49
C GLY A 6 -34.73 22.56 50.39
N SER A 7 -34.28 21.98 51.51
CA SER A 7 -33.00 21.25 51.53
C SER A 7 -33.06 19.83 50.98
N GLN A 8 -34.25 19.20 50.93
CA GLN A 8 -34.36 17.82 50.42
C GLN A 8 -34.37 17.74 48.89
N ALA A 9 -34.86 18.76 48.19
CA ALA A 9 -34.93 18.76 46.73
C ALA A 9 -33.54 18.86 46.08
N PHE A 10 -32.60 19.60 46.69
CA PHE A 10 -31.24 19.75 46.16
C PHE A 10 -30.41 18.47 46.24
N GLY A 11 -30.59 17.67 47.31
CA GLY A 11 -29.85 16.41 47.45
C GLY A 11 -30.20 15.38 46.38
N VAL A 12 -31.48 15.29 46.01
CA VAL A 12 -31.97 14.33 45.00
C VAL A 12 -31.45 14.69 43.60
N ALA A 13 -31.47 15.97 43.22
CA ALA A 13 -31.01 16.41 41.91
C ALA A 13 -29.51 16.14 41.69
N VAL A 14 -28.69 16.37 42.71
CA VAL A 14 -27.24 16.08 42.64
C VAL A 14 -27.00 14.57 42.56
N GLY A 15 -27.74 13.77 43.33
CA GLY A 15 -27.62 12.30 43.29
C GLY A 15 -27.92 11.71 41.91
N VAL A 16 -28.98 12.17 41.24
CA VAL A 16 -29.34 11.72 39.89
C VAL A 16 -28.29 12.12 38.86
N GLY A 17 -27.75 13.35 38.97
CA GLY A 17 -26.70 13.83 38.07
C GLY A 17 -25.42 12.99 38.15
N VAL A 18 -24.96 12.66 39.37
CA VAL A 18 -23.77 11.82 39.58
C VAL A 18 -23.99 10.40 39.06
N LEU A 19 -25.17 9.81 39.31
CA LEU A 19 -25.49 8.47 38.82
C LEU A 19 -25.47 8.38 37.29
N MET A 20 -26.07 9.38 36.61
CA MET A 20 -26.07 9.44 35.14
C MET A 20 -24.66 9.61 34.58
N PHE A 21 -23.82 10.43 35.22
CA PHE A 21 -22.43 10.62 34.80
C PHE A 21 -21.62 9.33 34.95
N LEU A 22 -21.75 8.63 36.08
CA LEU A 22 -21.08 7.33 36.30
C LEU A 22 -21.58 6.26 35.33
N CYS A 23 -22.89 6.21 35.06
CA CYS A 23 -23.46 5.26 34.10
C CYS A 23 -22.94 5.52 32.67
N CYS A 24 -22.89 6.79 32.25
CA CYS A 24 -22.30 7.19 30.97
C CYS A 24 -20.80 6.86 30.89
N TRP A 25 -20.05 7.10 31.97
CA TRP A 25 -18.62 6.80 32.01
C TRP A 25 -18.34 5.29 31.93
N VAL A 26 -19.10 4.47 32.66
CA VAL A 26 -18.98 3.00 32.59
C VAL A 26 -19.37 2.49 31.21
N PHE A 27 -20.44 3.02 30.60
CA PHE A 27 -20.85 2.65 29.25
C PHE A 27 -19.78 3.02 28.21
N CYS A 28 -19.21 4.23 28.30
CA CYS A 28 -18.08 4.64 27.46
C CYS A 28 -16.87 3.73 27.64
N ILE A 29 -16.52 3.36 28.89
CA ILE A 29 -15.42 2.42 29.15
C ILE A 29 -15.73 1.04 28.57
N TYR A 30 -16.97 0.57 28.71
CA TYR A 30 -17.39 -0.74 28.22
C TYR A 30 -17.35 -0.81 26.69
N GLU A 31 -17.90 0.19 26.00
CA GLU A 31 -17.81 0.31 24.54
C GLU A 31 -16.36 0.49 24.08
N CYS A 32 -15.54 1.29 24.77
CA CYS A 32 -14.11 1.40 24.47
C CYS A 32 -13.38 0.05 24.66
N ARG A 33 -13.80 -0.77 25.64
CA ARG A 33 -13.22 -2.09 25.91
C ARG A 33 -13.71 -3.17 24.94
N LEU A 34 -14.98 -3.16 24.55
CA LEU A 34 -15.53 -4.03 23.52
C LEU A 34 -14.92 -3.69 22.16
N TYR A 35 -14.83 -2.40 21.84
CA TYR A 35 -14.12 -1.92 20.67
C TYR A 35 -12.67 -2.37 20.70
N ARG A 36 -11.96 -2.29 21.85
CA ARG A 36 -10.60 -2.85 22.03
C ARG A 36 -10.51 -4.37 21.89
N ARG A 37 -11.57 -5.13 22.21
CA ARG A 37 -11.61 -6.60 22.06
C ARG A 37 -11.90 -7.05 20.63
N SER A 38 -12.51 -6.20 19.79
CA SER A 38 -12.75 -6.49 18.37
C SER A 38 -11.55 -6.17 17.46
N VAL A 39 -10.39 -5.78 18.02
CA VAL A 39 -9.20 -5.27 17.29
C VAL A 39 -8.21 -6.38 16.95
N SER A 40 -8.42 -7.60 17.42
CA SER A 40 -7.45 -8.68 17.28
C SER A 40 -7.74 -9.64 16.15
N GLY A 41 -8.74 -9.40 15.29
CA GLY A 41 -8.89 -10.21 14.08
C GLY A 41 -10.05 -9.87 13.16
N GLY A 42 -9.95 -10.32 11.90
CA GLY A 42 -10.95 -10.16 10.84
C GLY A 42 -10.83 -11.25 9.78
N GLU A 43 -11.85 -11.42 8.93
CA GLU A 43 -11.88 -12.43 7.87
C GLU A 43 -11.78 -11.74 6.49
N ARG A 44 -10.89 -12.23 5.61
CA ARG A 44 -10.70 -11.74 4.24
C ARG A 44 -10.76 -12.88 3.25
N LYS A 45 -11.50 -12.70 2.16
CA LYS A 45 -11.47 -13.64 1.04
C LYS A 45 -10.21 -13.39 0.21
N LEU A 46 -9.31 -14.37 0.18
CA LEU A 46 -8.19 -14.43 -0.76
C LEU A 46 -8.64 -15.27 -1.97
N GLN A 47 -8.29 -14.81 -3.17
CA GLN A 47 -8.57 -15.54 -4.40
C GLN A 47 -7.34 -16.39 -4.73
N LEU A 48 -7.44 -17.71 -4.54
CA LEU A 48 -6.40 -18.68 -4.86
C LEU A 48 -6.91 -19.60 -5.96
N GLN A 49 -6.25 -19.65 -7.12
CA GLN A 49 -6.59 -20.53 -8.26
C GLN A 49 -8.11 -20.60 -8.53
N ASP A 50 -8.73 -19.44 -8.80
CA ASP A 50 -10.17 -19.27 -9.06
C ASP A 50 -11.13 -19.61 -7.91
N LYS A 51 -10.63 -19.96 -6.72
CA LYS A 51 -11.44 -20.17 -5.52
C LYS A 51 -11.27 -19.02 -4.53
N ASN A 52 -12.40 -18.52 -4.02
CA ASN A 52 -12.41 -17.53 -2.94
C ASN A 52 -12.32 -18.27 -1.60
N VAL A 53 -11.17 -18.22 -0.95
CA VAL A 53 -10.93 -18.81 0.37
C VAL A 53 -10.99 -17.71 1.42
N ALA A 54 -11.88 -17.84 2.40
CA ALA A 54 -11.95 -16.92 3.52
C ALA A 54 -10.84 -17.24 4.53
N VAL A 55 -9.95 -16.28 4.75
CA VAL A 55 -8.80 -16.38 5.65
C VAL A 55 -8.96 -15.38 6.76
N SER A 56 -8.86 -15.84 8.01
CA SER A 56 -8.85 -14.94 9.16
C SER A 56 -7.44 -14.42 9.41
N PHE A 57 -7.31 -13.15 9.78
CA PHE A 57 -6.05 -12.55 10.22
C PHE A 57 -6.24 -11.96 11.61
N SER A 58 -5.16 -11.86 12.38
CA SER A 58 -5.08 -11.18 13.66
C SER A 58 -3.93 -10.19 13.67
N VAL A 59 -4.14 -9.02 14.27
CA VAL A 59 -3.07 -8.03 14.45
C VAL A 59 -2.60 -8.12 15.90
N GLN A 60 -1.35 -8.54 16.09
CA GLN A 60 -0.69 -8.38 17.38
C GLN A 60 -0.05 -6.99 17.40
N GLY A 61 -0.59 -6.13 18.27
CA GLY A 61 0.10 -4.89 18.63
C GLY A 61 1.44 -5.21 19.30
N PRO A 62 2.37 -4.23 19.37
CA PRO A 62 3.66 -4.41 20.03
C PRO A 62 3.43 -4.91 21.45
N SER A 63 3.77 -6.18 21.69
CA SER A 63 3.65 -6.80 23.00
C SER A 63 4.66 -6.13 23.91
N GLU A 64 4.21 -5.62 25.06
CA GLU A 64 5.05 -4.92 26.04
C GLU A 64 6.20 -5.79 26.59
N LYS A 65 6.21 -7.09 26.27
CA LYS A 65 7.21 -8.05 26.75
C LYS A 65 8.24 -8.52 25.73
N ASP A 66 7.99 -8.40 24.43
CA ASP A 66 8.90 -8.97 23.45
C ASP A 66 9.04 -8.04 22.24
N THR A 67 10.29 -7.88 21.81
CA THR A 67 10.77 -7.20 20.59
C THR A 67 10.89 -5.67 20.60
N SER A 68 12.14 -5.20 20.62
CA SER A 68 12.63 -3.83 20.64
C SER A 68 12.62 -3.13 19.27
N ASP A 69 11.98 -3.71 18.26
CA ASP A 69 12.09 -3.29 16.87
C ASP A 69 10.97 -2.32 16.42
N GLY A 70 9.95 -2.11 17.26
CA GLY A 70 8.88 -1.14 16.98
C GLY A 70 8.03 -1.50 15.74
N LYS A 71 8.12 -2.74 15.27
CA LYS A 71 7.40 -3.22 14.08
C LYS A 71 5.98 -3.62 14.45
N VAL A 72 5.04 -3.38 13.54
CA VAL A 72 3.66 -3.87 13.65
C VAL A 72 3.58 -5.18 12.90
N HIS A 73 3.13 -6.24 13.58
CA HIS A 73 3.06 -7.58 13.02
C HIS A 73 1.61 -7.95 12.66
N ILE A 74 1.42 -8.42 11.43
CA ILE A 74 0.13 -8.92 10.94
C ILE A 74 0.24 -10.42 10.80
N ILE A 75 -0.55 -11.15 11.59
CA ILE A 75 -0.56 -12.61 11.64
C ILE A 75 -1.74 -13.08 10.79
N TRP A 76 -1.46 -13.87 9.75
CA TRP A 76 -2.50 -14.52 8.96
C TRP A 76 -2.74 -15.90 9.53
N ASN A 77 -3.94 -16.16 10.04
CA ASN A 77 -4.32 -17.49 10.51
C ASN A 77 -4.79 -18.32 9.30
N LEU A 78 -3.82 -18.91 8.62
CA LEU A 78 -4.08 -19.88 7.56
C LEU A 78 -4.32 -21.24 8.22
N HIS A 79 -5.47 -21.85 7.95
CA HIS A 79 -5.76 -23.20 8.46
C HIS A 79 -4.81 -24.21 7.80
N GLU A 80 -4.04 -24.91 8.62
CA GLU A 80 -3.00 -25.87 8.17
C GLU A 80 -3.56 -26.94 7.22
N GLU A 81 -4.76 -27.47 7.47
CA GLU A 81 -5.38 -28.47 6.59
C GLU A 81 -5.66 -27.94 5.18
N GLN A 82 -6.04 -26.67 5.06
CA GLN A 82 -6.27 -26.04 3.75
C GLN A 82 -4.96 -25.84 3.01
N ILE A 83 -3.89 -25.48 3.72
CA ILE A 83 -2.55 -25.36 3.15
C ILE A 83 -2.02 -26.73 2.72
N GLN A 84 -2.20 -27.77 3.55
CA GLN A 84 -1.78 -29.13 3.21
C GLN A 84 -2.59 -29.68 2.01
N GLN A 85 -3.90 -29.43 1.94
CA GLN A 85 -4.71 -29.80 0.77
C GLN A 85 -4.28 -29.06 -0.49
N PHE A 86 -3.84 -27.80 -0.36
CA PHE A 86 -3.30 -27.01 -1.46
C PHE A 86 -1.98 -27.57 -1.98
N PHE A 87 -1.06 -27.96 -1.09
CA PHE A 87 0.22 -28.56 -1.49
C PHE A 87 0.13 -30.05 -1.86
N ALA A 88 -0.87 -30.78 -1.35
CA ALA A 88 -1.16 -32.16 -1.74
C ALA A 88 -1.85 -32.24 -3.11
N GLN A 89 -2.45 -31.14 -3.58
CA GLN A 89 -2.67 -30.93 -5.01
C GLN A 89 -1.31 -30.58 -5.63
N GLU A 90 -0.43 -31.58 -5.75
CA GLU A 90 0.61 -31.51 -6.77
C GLU A 90 -0.08 -31.11 -8.08
N PRO A 91 0.51 -30.22 -8.89
CA PRO A 91 0.05 -30.09 -10.26
C PRO A 91 0.16 -31.48 -10.84
N ALA A 92 -0.99 -32.14 -11.06
CA ALA A 92 -1.04 -33.32 -11.89
C ALA A 92 -0.27 -32.91 -13.13
N SER A 93 0.89 -33.53 -13.31
CA SER A 93 1.67 -33.44 -14.52
C SER A 93 0.71 -33.86 -15.63
N GLU A 94 -0.01 -32.88 -16.19
CA GLU A 94 -0.45 -32.94 -17.57
C GLU A 94 0.87 -32.93 -18.34
N GLU A 95 1.50 -34.11 -18.41
CA GLU A 95 2.31 -34.42 -19.57
C GLU A 95 1.37 -34.19 -20.75
N PRO A 96 1.62 -33.18 -21.60
CA PRO A 96 0.88 -33.07 -22.83
C PRO A 96 1.16 -34.36 -23.58
N ALA A 97 0.14 -35.21 -23.69
CA ALA A 97 0.16 -36.33 -24.61
C ALA A 97 0.59 -35.78 -25.95
N ASP A 98 1.61 -36.39 -26.53
CA ASP A 98 2.17 -36.10 -27.83
C ASP A 98 1.08 -36.29 -28.90
N GLU A 99 0.17 -35.32 -29.06
CA GLU A 99 -0.60 -35.16 -30.28
C GLU A 99 0.36 -34.54 -31.31
N GLU A 100 0.96 -35.41 -32.12
CA GLU A 100 1.51 -35.04 -33.41
C GLU A 100 0.41 -34.40 -34.27
N VAL A 101 0.21 -33.10 -34.08
CA VAL A 101 -0.54 -32.28 -35.01
C VAL A 101 0.44 -31.90 -36.13
N GLY A 102 0.39 -32.67 -37.21
CA GLY A 102 1.00 -32.33 -38.48
C GLY A 102 0.43 -31.01 -39.01
N LEU A 103 1.09 -29.91 -38.68
CA LEU A 103 0.89 -28.60 -39.29
C LEU A 103 2.12 -28.27 -40.12
N GLU A 104 2.09 -28.71 -41.38
CA GLU A 104 2.85 -28.08 -42.46
C GLU A 104 2.28 -26.67 -42.67
N GLY A 105 2.71 -25.74 -41.83
CA GLY A 105 2.40 -24.32 -41.90
C GLY A 105 3.69 -23.56 -41.72
N GLU A 106 4.31 -23.21 -42.84
CA GLU A 106 5.54 -22.42 -42.94
C GLU A 106 5.37 -21.07 -42.22
N ILE A 107 5.86 -21.01 -40.98
CA ILE A 107 6.00 -19.76 -40.23
C ILE A 107 7.29 -19.10 -40.72
N THR A 108 7.16 -18.13 -41.61
CA THR A 108 8.22 -17.15 -41.86
C THR A 108 8.46 -16.36 -40.59
N VAL A 109 9.51 -16.74 -39.86
CA VAL A 109 10.06 -15.96 -38.75
C VAL A 109 10.56 -14.63 -39.33
N PRO A 110 10.09 -13.46 -38.84
CA PRO A 110 10.76 -12.22 -39.19
C PRO A 110 12.19 -12.29 -38.64
N ASP A 111 13.14 -12.26 -39.56
CA ASP A 111 14.58 -12.16 -39.32
C ASP A 111 14.85 -10.93 -38.45
N PHE A 112 14.88 -11.14 -37.13
CA PHE A 112 15.34 -10.16 -36.18
C PHE A 112 16.84 -10.00 -36.38
N GLY A 113 17.16 -9.06 -37.27
CA GLY A 113 18.50 -8.69 -37.68
C GLY A 113 19.46 -8.73 -36.50
N ARG A 114 20.34 -9.73 -36.58
CA ARG A 114 21.67 -9.77 -35.99
C ARG A 114 22.25 -8.35 -35.91
N TRP A 115 22.23 -7.77 -34.70
CA TRP A 115 22.98 -6.56 -34.37
C TRP A 115 24.47 -6.90 -34.45
N SER A 116 24.99 -6.86 -35.68
CA SER A 116 26.40 -6.97 -35.95
C SER A 116 27.05 -5.74 -35.33
N ARG A 117 27.84 -5.96 -34.26
CA ARG A 117 28.76 -4.95 -33.75
C ARG A 117 29.54 -4.39 -34.95
N PRO A 118 29.55 -3.06 -35.19
CA PRO A 118 30.41 -2.51 -36.22
C PRO A 118 31.85 -2.84 -35.84
N ALA A 119 32.50 -3.61 -36.70
CA ALA A 119 33.92 -3.88 -36.62
C ALA A 119 34.65 -2.54 -36.51
N SER A 120 35.54 -2.45 -35.51
CA SER A 120 36.47 -1.35 -35.32
C SER A 120 37.20 -1.07 -36.62
N GLN A 121 36.80 -0.02 -37.32
CA GLN A 121 37.51 0.46 -38.50
C GLN A 121 38.90 0.93 -38.07
N GLY A 122 39.90 0.42 -38.78
CA GLY A 122 41.30 0.66 -38.50
C GLY A 122 41.76 2.12 -38.66
N PRO A 123 43.00 2.40 -38.25
CA PRO A 123 43.57 3.74 -38.30
C PRO A 123 43.89 4.11 -39.76
N GLY A 124 43.11 4.99 -40.37
CA GLY A 124 43.44 5.48 -41.71
C GLY A 124 42.40 6.32 -42.46
N ALA A 125 41.18 6.50 -41.95
CA ALA A 125 40.18 7.30 -42.65
C ALA A 125 40.49 8.81 -42.49
N ARG A 126 41.13 9.40 -43.51
CA ARG A 126 41.21 10.85 -43.70
C ARG A 126 39.80 11.41 -43.81
N PHE A 127 39.38 12.16 -42.80
CA PHE A 127 38.14 12.93 -42.85
C PHE A 127 38.21 13.92 -44.02
N PRO A 128 37.22 13.93 -44.95
CA PRO A 128 37.18 14.92 -45.99
C PRO A 128 37.04 16.31 -45.36
N ARG A 129 37.88 17.23 -45.84
CA ARG A 129 37.92 18.62 -45.40
C ARG A 129 36.53 19.23 -45.64
N ARG A 130 35.93 19.73 -44.56
CA ARG A 130 34.59 20.29 -44.52
C ARG A 130 34.54 21.58 -45.35
N ASP A 131 34.05 21.49 -46.57
CA ASP A 131 33.72 22.67 -47.38
C ASP A 131 32.63 23.48 -46.67
N SER A 132 32.97 24.73 -46.35
CA SER A 132 32.27 25.67 -45.47
C SER A 132 31.02 26.32 -46.09
N GLY A 133 30.38 25.67 -47.07
CA GLY A 133 29.27 26.24 -47.84
C GLY A 133 27.87 25.64 -47.60
N ALA A 134 27.75 24.56 -46.82
CA ALA A 134 26.46 23.90 -46.63
C ALA A 134 25.56 24.70 -45.68
N LYS A 135 24.64 25.46 -46.27
CA LYS A 135 23.50 26.12 -45.62
C LYS A 135 22.77 25.08 -44.75
N MET A 136 22.90 25.21 -43.42
CA MET A 136 22.28 24.28 -42.48
C MET A 136 20.78 24.15 -42.81
N PRO A 137 20.24 22.92 -42.93
CA PRO A 137 18.81 22.74 -43.11
C PRO A 137 18.12 23.40 -41.91
N ALA A 138 17.12 24.24 -42.21
CA ALA A 138 16.31 24.90 -41.21
C ALA A 138 15.79 23.83 -40.25
N MET A 139 16.14 23.92 -38.97
CA MET A 139 15.61 22.99 -37.98
C MET A 139 14.08 23.05 -38.07
N PRO A 140 13.40 21.89 -38.15
CA PRO A 140 11.95 21.88 -38.06
C PRO A 140 11.58 22.57 -36.75
N ALA A 141 10.69 23.55 -36.83
CA ALA A 141 10.21 24.27 -35.66
C ALA A 141 9.69 23.24 -34.67
N TYR A 142 10.39 23.04 -33.55
CA TYR A 142 9.91 22.18 -32.50
C TYR A 142 8.54 22.70 -32.07
N PRO A 143 7.51 21.83 -31.96
CA PRO A 143 6.21 22.26 -31.50
C PRO A 143 6.38 22.97 -30.15
N PRO A 144 5.69 24.11 -29.91
CA PRO A 144 5.81 24.86 -28.67
C PRO A 144 5.60 23.91 -27.49
N GLN A 145 6.65 23.61 -26.74
CA GLN A 145 6.52 22.83 -25.53
C GLN A 145 5.61 23.61 -24.57
N GLU A 146 4.45 23.04 -24.24
CA GLU A 146 3.52 23.64 -23.30
C GLU A 146 4.24 23.83 -21.97
N ARG A 147 4.57 25.09 -21.64
CA ARG A 147 5.17 25.40 -20.35
C ARG A 147 4.21 24.91 -19.27
N PRO A 148 4.63 24.01 -18.37
CA PRO A 148 3.73 23.48 -17.36
C PRO A 148 3.22 24.66 -16.53
N LYS A 149 1.90 24.86 -16.54
CA LYS A 149 1.21 25.98 -15.86
C LYS A 149 1.42 25.99 -14.34
N ASN A 150 2.25 25.11 -13.79
CA ASN A 150 2.52 24.97 -12.36
C ASN A 150 3.99 24.71 -12.00
N MET A 151 4.92 25.48 -12.56
CA MET A 151 6.34 25.46 -12.12
C MET A 151 6.52 25.63 -10.60
N LYS A 152 5.63 26.41 -9.94
CA LYS A 152 5.68 26.60 -8.48
C LYS A 152 5.45 25.29 -7.73
N ARG A 153 4.46 24.49 -8.13
CA ARG A 153 4.18 23.18 -7.50
C ARG A 153 5.32 22.19 -7.73
N HIS A 154 5.93 22.15 -8.92
CA HIS A 154 7.05 21.25 -9.19
C HIS A 154 8.22 21.52 -8.24
N ARG A 155 8.62 22.79 -8.11
CA ARG A 155 9.70 23.18 -7.20
C ARG A 155 9.36 22.90 -5.73
N ALA A 156 8.09 23.05 -5.35
CA ALA A 156 7.62 22.70 -4.01
C ALA A 156 7.70 21.19 -3.75
N LEU A 157 7.29 20.36 -4.72
CA LEU A 157 7.37 18.91 -4.65
C LEU A 157 8.82 18.42 -4.55
N GLU A 158 9.71 18.94 -5.40
CA GLU A 158 11.15 18.65 -5.34
C GLU A 158 11.76 19.03 -3.99
N ALA A 159 11.35 20.16 -3.41
CA ALA A 159 11.86 20.60 -2.12
C ALA A 159 11.27 19.84 -0.92
N ALA A 160 10.09 19.24 -1.07
CA ALA A 160 9.43 18.45 -0.03
C ALA A 160 9.88 16.98 -0.01
N CYS A 161 10.43 16.46 -1.12
CA CYS A 161 10.82 15.06 -1.31
C CYS A 161 9.74 14.07 -0.81
N PRO A 162 8.52 14.11 -1.38
CA PRO A 162 7.43 13.24 -0.93
C PRO A 162 7.78 11.76 -1.19
N ALA A 163 7.34 10.88 -0.28
CA ALA A 163 7.54 9.44 -0.38
C ALA A 163 6.63 8.78 -1.44
N TYR A 164 5.49 9.41 -1.72
CA TYR A 164 4.50 8.96 -2.70
C TYR A 164 4.10 10.11 -3.63
N GLN A 165 3.71 9.78 -4.86
CA GLN A 165 3.25 10.73 -5.86
C GLN A 165 1.74 11.01 -5.75
N ASP A 166 1.31 12.16 -6.27
CA ASP A 166 -0.11 12.50 -6.37
C ASP A 166 -0.80 11.53 -7.35
N GLY A 167 -1.84 10.83 -6.88
CA GLY A 167 -2.54 9.80 -7.64
C GLY A 167 -1.92 8.40 -7.56
N GLU A 168 -0.85 8.21 -6.79
CA GLU A 168 -0.22 6.89 -6.65
C GLU A 168 -1.11 5.89 -5.92
N ARG A 169 -1.06 4.62 -6.37
CA ARG A 169 -1.78 3.51 -5.75
C ARG A 169 -1.00 3.03 -4.53
N VAL A 170 -1.68 2.98 -3.40
CA VAL A 170 -1.11 2.58 -2.11
C VAL A 170 -2.07 1.67 -1.36
N GLU A 171 -1.56 1.03 -0.33
CA GLU A 171 -2.37 0.43 0.72
C GLU A 171 -2.33 1.31 1.97
N TYR A 172 -3.52 1.60 2.50
CA TYR A 172 -3.72 2.34 3.74
C TYR A 172 -4.08 1.40 4.89
N PHE A 173 -3.33 1.45 5.98
CA PHE A 173 -3.65 0.69 7.19
C PHE A 173 -4.80 1.36 7.96
N SER A 174 -5.97 0.74 7.94
CA SER A 174 -7.13 1.21 8.71
C SER A 174 -7.00 0.81 10.17
N LYS A 175 -6.79 1.78 11.06
CA LYS A 175 -6.81 1.53 12.51
C LYS A 175 -8.15 0.98 13.02
N THR A 176 -9.26 1.28 12.35
CA THR A 176 -10.59 0.79 12.74
C THR A 176 -10.79 -0.67 12.36
N HIS A 177 -10.31 -1.08 11.19
CA HIS A 177 -10.50 -2.45 10.69
C HIS A 177 -9.26 -3.33 10.80
N GLN A 178 -8.16 -2.78 11.30
CA GLN A 178 -6.85 -3.43 11.46
C GLN A 178 -6.36 -4.15 10.20
N CYS A 179 -6.69 -3.62 9.02
CA CYS A 179 -6.28 -4.20 7.75
C CYS A 179 -5.77 -3.14 6.78
N TRP A 180 -4.94 -3.59 5.84
CA TRP A 180 -4.50 -2.80 4.70
C TRP A 180 -5.62 -2.71 3.67
N LEU A 181 -6.07 -1.49 3.37
CA LEU A 181 -7.12 -1.21 2.40
C LEU A 181 -6.51 -0.54 1.16
N PRO A 182 -6.90 -0.93 -0.06
CA PRO A 182 -6.40 -0.27 -1.26
C PRO A 182 -6.90 1.18 -1.31
N GLY A 183 -6.03 2.08 -1.75
CA GLY A 183 -6.32 3.49 -1.87
C GLY A 183 -5.48 4.24 -2.90
N VAL A 184 -5.83 5.50 -3.09
CA VAL A 184 -5.13 6.43 -3.99
C VAL A 184 -4.72 7.66 -3.21
N VAL A 185 -3.43 7.99 -3.28
CA VAL A 185 -2.85 9.17 -2.61
C VAL A 185 -3.29 10.45 -3.30
N ARG A 186 -3.58 11.47 -2.50
CA ARG A 186 -3.60 12.86 -2.91
C ARG A 186 -2.55 13.59 -2.09
N LEU A 187 -1.61 14.21 -2.80
CA LEU A 187 -0.46 14.87 -2.20
C LEU A 187 -0.67 16.38 -2.17
N SER A 188 -0.63 16.93 -0.96
CA SER A 188 -0.64 18.36 -0.71
C SER A 188 0.74 18.77 -0.19
N VAL A 189 1.32 19.83 -0.75
CA VAL A 189 2.61 20.36 -0.31
C VAL A 189 2.42 21.79 0.13
N GLU A 190 2.75 22.06 1.38
CA GLU A 190 2.60 23.38 2.01
C GLU A 190 3.92 23.88 2.56
N ARG A 191 4.10 25.20 2.56
CA ARG A 191 5.28 25.85 3.15
C ARG A 191 4.97 26.15 4.61
N ARG A 192 5.69 25.53 5.55
CA ARG A 192 5.58 25.82 6.99
C ARG A 192 6.39 27.08 7.37
N ASP A 193 6.14 27.62 8.56
CA ASP A 193 6.66 28.91 9.05
C ASP A 193 8.18 29.08 8.98
N ALA A 194 8.95 27.99 9.01
CA ALA A 194 10.40 28.01 8.87
C ALA A 194 10.90 27.99 7.40
N GLY A 195 10.02 28.23 6.44
CA GLY A 195 10.34 28.12 5.01
C GLY A 195 10.58 26.70 4.51
N ARG A 196 10.46 25.69 5.38
CA ARG A 196 10.54 24.26 5.04
C ARG A 196 9.23 23.81 4.39
N TRP A 197 9.34 23.07 3.30
CA TRP A 197 8.19 22.43 2.67
C TRP A 197 7.81 21.16 3.42
N SER A 198 6.51 20.94 3.60
CA SER A 198 5.94 19.76 4.24
C SER A 198 4.96 19.11 3.27
N ALA A 199 5.11 17.80 3.06
CA ALA A 199 4.16 16.98 2.34
C ALA A 199 3.11 16.42 3.31
N THR A 200 1.85 16.50 2.92
CA THR A 200 0.69 15.93 3.62
C THR A 200 -0.02 14.98 2.66
N TYR A 201 -0.39 13.80 3.16
CA TYR A 201 -1.00 12.74 2.36
C TYR A 201 -2.46 12.57 2.77
N ASP A 202 -3.37 12.76 1.83
CA ASP A 202 -4.75 12.32 1.96
C ASP A 202 -4.92 11.04 1.14
N VAL A 203 -5.66 10.06 1.63
CA VAL A 203 -5.89 8.82 0.89
C VAL A 203 -7.36 8.56 0.70
N ARG A 204 -7.75 8.31 -0.55
CA ARG A 204 -9.09 7.84 -0.88
C ARG A 204 -9.12 6.33 -0.79
N VAL A 205 -9.95 5.78 0.10
CA VAL A 205 -9.96 4.35 0.43
C VAL A 205 -11.26 3.68 -0.05
N GLY A 206 -11.15 2.55 -0.75
CA GLY A 206 -12.27 1.69 -1.15
C GLY A 206 -13.29 2.32 -2.12
N LEU A 207 -14.44 1.64 -2.27
CA LEU A 207 -15.54 2.05 -3.17
C LEU A 207 -16.34 3.25 -2.66
N GLY A 208 -16.34 3.48 -1.34
CA GLY A 208 -17.11 4.55 -0.69
C GLY A 208 -16.60 5.97 -0.95
N ASN A 209 -15.52 6.13 -1.73
CA ASN A 209 -14.90 7.44 -2.04
C ASN A 209 -14.61 8.31 -0.80
N ARG A 210 -14.39 7.68 0.36
CA ARG A 210 -14.08 8.39 1.61
C ARG A 210 -12.62 8.79 1.61
N TRP A 211 -12.36 10.05 1.91
CA TRP A 211 -11.01 10.59 2.10
C TRP A 211 -10.59 10.47 3.57
N CYS A 212 -9.50 9.75 3.81
CA CYS A 212 -8.73 9.81 5.05
C CYS A 212 -7.73 10.96 4.91
N ARG A 213 -7.85 11.99 5.74
CA ARG A 213 -6.96 13.17 5.69
C ARG A 213 -5.77 13.02 6.62
N ASP A 214 -4.68 13.71 6.28
CA ASP A 214 -3.48 13.83 7.12
C ASP A 214 -2.93 12.46 7.55
N VAL A 215 -2.87 11.52 6.60
CA VAL A 215 -2.46 10.15 6.85
C VAL A 215 -0.95 10.10 7.09
N PRO A 216 -0.48 9.56 8.24
CA PRO A 216 0.94 9.42 8.50
C PRO A 216 1.55 8.34 7.61
N LEU A 217 2.83 8.51 7.25
CA LEU A 217 3.56 7.59 6.37
C LEU A 217 3.60 6.14 6.87
N GLU A 218 3.61 5.93 8.19
CA GLU A 218 3.58 4.60 8.84
C GLU A 218 2.32 3.78 8.52
N ARG A 219 1.26 4.41 8.00
CA ARG A 219 0.01 3.75 7.59
C ARG A 219 -0.12 3.63 6.09
N LEU A 220 0.91 3.99 5.33
CA LEU A 220 0.93 3.89 3.88
C LEU A 220 2.04 2.93 3.47
N ARG A 221 1.74 2.07 2.51
CA ARG A 221 2.74 1.26 1.81
C ARG A 221 2.34 1.09 0.35
N LEU A 222 3.29 0.69 -0.49
CA LEU A 222 2.96 0.23 -1.84
C LEU A 222 2.22 -1.12 -1.76
N PRO A 223 1.30 -1.41 -2.69
CA PRO A 223 0.74 -2.76 -2.81
C PRO A 223 1.87 -3.75 -3.05
N LEU A 224 1.81 -4.87 -2.35
CA LEU A 224 2.80 -5.94 -2.52
C LEU A 224 2.74 -6.48 -3.95
N GLN A 225 3.89 -6.78 -4.53
CA GLN A 225 4.00 -7.30 -5.89
C GLN A 225 4.42 -8.78 -5.87
N ASP A 226 4.01 -9.52 -6.90
CA ASP A 226 4.46 -10.90 -7.12
C ASP A 226 5.99 -10.92 -7.25
N GLY A 227 6.65 -11.86 -6.57
CA GLY A 227 8.10 -11.92 -6.50
C GLY A 227 8.75 -11.03 -5.43
N GLU A 228 7.98 -10.26 -4.66
CA GLU A 228 8.51 -9.44 -3.56
C GLU A 228 8.89 -10.31 -2.35
N SER A 229 10.09 -10.07 -1.79
CA SER A 229 10.53 -10.75 -0.58
C SER A 229 9.79 -10.23 0.65
N VAL A 230 9.15 -11.14 1.39
CA VAL A 230 8.36 -10.85 2.58
C VAL A 230 8.74 -11.77 3.73
N GLU A 231 8.34 -11.43 4.95
CA GLU A 231 8.47 -12.29 6.12
C GLU A 231 7.07 -12.75 6.55
N LEU A 232 6.88 -14.06 6.72
CA LEU A 232 5.66 -14.67 7.21
C LEU A 232 5.84 -15.13 8.65
N PHE A 233 4.89 -14.82 9.52
CA PHE A 233 4.90 -15.33 10.88
C PHE A 233 4.23 -16.71 10.94
N SER A 234 4.98 -17.74 11.33
CA SER A 234 4.51 -19.11 11.48
C SER A 234 4.34 -19.48 12.96
N LEU A 235 3.17 -19.98 13.33
CA LEU A 235 2.89 -20.43 14.70
C LEU A 235 3.39 -21.85 15.02
N ARG A 236 3.84 -22.63 14.02
CA ARG A 236 4.12 -24.06 14.17
C ARG A 236 5.24 -24.39 15.17
N GLU A 237 6.14 -23.44 15.44
CA GLU A 237 7.31 -23.64 16.31
C GLU A 237 7.43 -22.58 17.41
N GLY A 238 6.29 -22.14 17.96
CA GLY A 238 6.29 -21.11 19.00
C GLY A 238 6.39 -19.67 18.48
N GLY A 239 6.13 -19.46 17.18
CA GLY A 239 6.12 -18.13 16.56
C GLY A 239 7.47 -17.74 15.97
N THR A 240 7.75 -18.17 14.74
CA THR A 240 8.97 -17.81 14.01
C THR A 240 8.64 -17.01 12.76
N TRP A 241 9.44 -15.98 12.48
CA TRP A 241 9.39 -15.26 11.21
C TRP A 241 10.20 -16.04 10.17
N LEU A 242 9.56 -16.40 9.06
CA LEU A 242 10.16 -17.14 7.96
C LEU A 242 10.25 -16.25 6.72
N PRO A 243 11.39 -16.24 6.00
CA PRO A 243 11.47 -15.55 4.73
C PRO A 243 10.56 -16.24 3.71
N ALA A 244 9.89 -15.45 2.88
CA ALA A 244 9.00 -15.91 1.83
C ALA A 244 9.05 -14.94 0.64
N VAL A 245 8.45 -15.36 -0.46
CA VAL A 245 8.26 -14.57 -1.67
C VAL A 245 6.78 -14.67 -2.03
N LEU A 246 6.15 -13.54 -2.38
CA LEU A 246 4.76 -13.52 -2.83
C LEU A 246 4.56 -14.14 -4.20
#